data_AF-A0AA41RSD9-F1
#
_entry.id   AF-A0AA41RSD9-F1
#
_cell.length_a   1.000
_cell.length_b   1.000
_cell.length_c   1.000
_cell.angle_alpha   90.00
_cell.angle_beta   90.00
_cell.angle_gamma   90.00
#
_symmetry.space_group_name_H-M   'P 1'
#
loop_
_entity.id
_entity.type
_entity.pdbx_description
1 polymer ?
#
loop_
_entity_poly.entity_id
_entity_poly.type
_entity_poly.pdbx_seq_one_letter_code
_entity_poly.pdbx_strand_id
1 'polypeptide(L)'
;MFLTPGTLRFEKRWDMFFDRHEGRFSVYVHAFKETPVHLSRHFVNRDIHSEKVVWGEIDAEKRLLGFAFQDPDNQQFVLLSDSCIPLRKFDYVYNYLMDTNTSFIDCYEDHGPHGSAGMIMKQVGMYTKSRS
;
A
#
# COMPACT_ATOMS: atom_id res chain seq x y z
N MET A 1 1.54 -1.27 -0.97
CA MET A 1 0.94 -0.55 -2.11
C MET A 1 -0.05 0.45 -1.58
N PHE A 2 -0.14 1.64 -2.19
CA PHE A 2 -0.98 2.74 -1.72
C PHE A 2 -1.95 3.19 -2.81
N LEU A 3 -3.24 3.26 -2.46
CA LEU A 3 -4.27 3.94 -3.22
C LEU A 3 -4.61 5.26 -2.55
N THR A 4 -4.44 6.36 -3.28
CA THR A 4 -4.60 7.71 -2.71
C THR A 4 -5.27 8.64 -3.71
N PRO A 5 -6.08 9.62 -3.28
CA PRO A 5 -6.56 10.66 -4.19
C PRO A 5 -5.41 11.55 -4.71
N GLY A 6 -4.32 11.73 -3.95
CA GLY A 6 -3.20 12.61 -4.28
C GLY A 6 -2.00 12.39 -3.35
N THR A 7 -1.37 13.44 -2.85
CA THR A 7 -0.24 13.34 -1.90
C THR A 7 -0.64 12.56 -0.63
N LEU A 8 0.26 11.69 -0.16
CA LEU A 8 0.01 10.85 1.02
C LEU A 8 -0.05 11.66 2.31
N ARG A 9 -1.24 11.74 2.92
CA ARG A 9 -1.47 12.49 4.17
C ARG A 9 -0.52 12.09 5.30
N PHE A 10 -0.17 10.82 5.40
CA PHE A 10 0.69 10.26 6.45
C PHE A 10 2.08 9.83 5.96
N GLU A 11 2.57 10.42 4.87
CA GLU A 11 3.87 10.05 4.27
C GLU A 11 5.01 10.01 5.29
N LYS A 12 5.13 11.03 6.15
CA LYS A 12 6.16 11.07 7.20
C LYS A 12 6.08 9.91 8.19
N ARG A 13 4.89 9.40 8.51
CA ARG A 13 4.74 8.24 9.40
C ARG A 13 5.19 6.96 8.72
N TRP A 14 4.87 6.82 7.44
CA TRP A 14 5.34 5.71 6.63
C TRP A 14 6.84 5.76 6.38
N ASP A 15 7.40 6.95 6.15
CA ASP A 15 8.85 7.18 6.05
C ASP A 15 9.58 6.67 7.30
N MET A 16 9.13 7.06 8.50
CA MET A 16 9.68 6.56 9.76
C MET A 16 9.47 5.04 9.96
N PHE A 17 8.38 4.49 9.43
CA PHE A 17 8.11 3.05 9.50
C PHE A 17 9.05 2.25 8.60
N PHE A 18 9.43 2.79 7.45
CA PHE A 18 10.31 2.13 6.48
C PHE A 18 11.79 2.38 6.69
N ASP A 19 12.16 3.39 7.49
CA ASP A 19 13.55 3.76 7.73
C ASP A 19 14.38 2.57 8.23
N ARG A 20 15.57 2.38 7.62
CA ARG A 20 16.53 1.29 7.92
C ARG A 20 16.06 -0.13 7.59
N HIS A 21 14.99 -0.27 6.83
CA HIS A 21 14.46 -1.56 6.39
C HIS A 21 14.51 -1.71 4.86
N GLU A 22 15.35 -0.94 4.19
CA GLU A 22 15.53 -0.99 2.73
C GLU A 22 15.88 -2.40 2.25
N GLY A 23 15.38 -2.77 1.08
CA GLY A 23 15.58 -4.11 0.49
C GLY A 23 14.64 -5.18 1.03
N ARG A 24 13.84 -4.90 2.07
CA ARG A 24 12.81 -5.83 2.58
C ARG A 24 11.40 -5.55 2.07
N PHE A 25 11.21 -4.47 1.31
CA PHE A 25 9.90 -4.05 0.82
C PHE A 25 10.02 -3.29 -0.50
N SER A 26 8.90 -3.28 -1.24
CA SER A 26 8.69 -2.46 -2.43
C SER A 26 7.46 -1.58 -2.23
N VAL A 27 7.59 -0.30 -2.60
CA VAL A 27 6.49 0.69 -2.53
C VAL A 27 5.98 0.98 -3.93
N TYR A 28 4.66 0.92 -4.07
CA TYR A 28 3.94 1.28 -5.28
C TYR A 28 2.79 2.19 -4.87
N VAL A 29 2.63 3.31 -5.56
CA VAL A 29 1.60 4.32 -5.30
C VAL A 29 0.76 4.49 -6.55
N HIS A 30 -0.55 4.54 -6.40
CA HIS A 30 -1.45 4.94 -7.46
C HIS A 30 -2.35 6.07 -6.98
N ALA A 31 -2.20 7.24 -7.63
CA ALA A 31 -2.97 8.43 -7.34
C ALA A 31 -4.01 8.69 -8.42
N PHE A 32 -5.29 8.84 -8.04
CA PHE A 32 -6.40 8.88 -9.01
C PHE A 32 -7.05 10.26 -9.22
N LYS A 33 -6.70 11.29 -8.43
CA LYS A 33 -7.19 12.67 -8.66
C LYS A 33 -6.07 13.64 -9.05
N GLU A 34 -4.95 13.60 -8.34
CA GLU A 34 -3.87 14.58 -8.47
C GLU A 34 -2.51 13.89 -8.60
N THR A 35 -1.55 14.54 -9.25
CA THR A 35 -0.15 14.09 -9.26
C THR A 35 0.45 14.36 -7.88
N PRO A 36 0.84 13.33 -7.12
CA PRO A 36 1.37 13.50 -5.78
C PRO A 36 2.78 14.11 -5.82
N VAL A 37 3.09 14.90 -4.79
CA VAL A 37 4.44 15.39 -4.54
C VAL A 37 4.98 14.66 -3.31
N HIS A 38 5.96 13.79 -3.53
CA HIS A 38 6.60 13.02 -2.46
C HIS A 38 7.84 13.74 -1.94
N LEU A 39 7.99 13.76 -0.62
CA LEU A 39 9.14 14.32 0.10
C LEU A 39 10.10 13.22 0.59
N SER A 40 9.54 12.06 0.91
CA SER A 40 10.26 10.89 1.38
C SER A 40 10.89 10.13 0.23
N ARG A 41 12.16 9.75 0.41
CA ARG A 41 12.90 8.87 -0.50
C ARG A 41 12.22 7.53 -0.76
N HIS A 42 11.34 7.08 0.13
CA HIS A 42 10.63 5.81 -0.02
C HIS A 42 9.48 5.90 -1.02
N PHE A 43 9.00 7.11 -1.33
CA PHE A 43 7.84 7.35 -2.20
C PHE A 43 8.18 8.07 -3.50
N VAL A 44 9.29 8.82 -3.54
CA VAL A 44 9.79 9.43 -4.78
C VAL A 44 9.96 8.37 -5.89
N ASN A 45 9.41 8.66 -7.07
CA ASN A 45 9.41 7.79 -8.25
C ASN A 45 8.70 6.44 -8.05
N ARG A 46 7.74 6.34 -7.12
CA ARG A 46 6.95 5.12 -6.90
C ARG A 46 5.54 5.17 -7.50
N ASP A 47 5.20 6.25 -8.19
CA ASP A 47 3.88 6.47 -8.79
C ASP A 47 3.66 5.69 -10.08
N ILE A 48 2.63 4.86 -10.06
CA ILE A 48 2.10 4.17 -11.23
C ILE A 48 1.00 5.05 -11.83
N HIS A 49 1.37 5.74 -12.91
CA HIS A 49 0.49 6.64 -13.63
C HIS A 49 -0.50 5.87 -14.50
N SER A 50 -1.80 6.19 -14.45
CA SER A 50 -2.78 5.74 -15.42
C SER A 50 -3.23 6.91 -16.32
N GLU A 51 -3.62 6.62 -17.55
CA GLU A 51 -4.54 7.50 -18.26
C GLU A 51 -5.88 7.57 -17.50
N LYS A 52 -6.68 8.62 -17.72
CA LYS A 52 -7.97 8.81 -17.06
C LYS A 52 -8.96 7.70 -17.46
N VAL A 53 -8.88 6.53 -16.83
CA VAL A 53 -9.90 5.49 -16.95
C VAL A 53 -11.03 5.78 -15.98
N VAL A 54 -12.25 5.47 -16.43
CA VAL A 54 -13.49 5.66 -15.70
C VAL A 54 -13.40 4.97 -14.34
N TRP A 55 -13.89 5.67 -13.31
CA TRP A 55 -13.76 5.32 -11.90
C TRP A 55 -14.21 3.87 -11.58
N GLY A 56 -13.30 3.12 -10.96
CA GLY A 56 -13.58 1.89 -10.22
C GLY A 56 -12.34 1.46 -9.45
N GLU A 57 -12.46 1.21 -8.13
CA GLU A 57 -11.33 0.75 -7.29
C GLU A 57 -10.63 -0.48 -7.87
N ILE A 58 -11.41 -1.37 -8.49
CA ILE A 58 -10.95 -2.67 -9.00
C ILE A 58 -9.83 -2.51 -10.04
N ASP A 59 -9.88 -1.49 -10.91
CA ASP A 59 -8.87 -1.32 -11.96
C ASP A 59 -7.56 -0.74 -11.43
N ALA A 60 -7.66 0.17 -10.45
CA ALA A 60 -6.50 0.71 -9.76
C ALA A 60 -5.75 -0.36 -8.95
N GLU A 61 -6.51 -1.20 -8.23
CA GLU A 61 -5.98 -2.35 -7.48
C GLU A 61 -5.28 -3.35 -8.39
N LYS A 62 -5.96 -3.78 -9.46
CA LYS A 62 -5.40 -4.71 -10.45
C LYS A 62 -4.12 -4.16 -11.08
N ARG A 63 -4.04 -2.85 -11.31
CA ARG A 63 -2.86 -2.22 -11.89
C ARG A 63 -1.69 -2.17 -10.93
N LEU A 64 -1.93 -1.80 -9.67
CA LEU A 64 -0.91 -1.87 -8.61
C LEU A 64 -0.36 -3.29 -8.50
N LEU A 65 -1.25 -4.28 -8.44
CA LEU A 65 -0.87 -5.69 -8.42
C LEU A 65 -0.09 -6.09 -9.68
N GLY A 66 -0.57 -5.73 -10.87
CA GLY A 66 0.08 -6.07 -12.14
C GLY A 66 1.50 -5.53 -12.26
N PHE A 67 1.77 -4.32 -11.76
CA PHE A 67 3.14 -3.78 -11.68
C PHE A 67 3.97 -4.49 -10.63
N ALA A 68 3.39 -4.75 -9.45
CA ALA A 68 4.10 -5.42 -8.37
C ALA A 68 4.43 -6.89 -8.73
N PHE A 69 3.63 -7.56 -9.56
CA PHE A 69 3.88 -8.91 -10.07
C PHE A 69 5.04 -9.02 -11.07
N GLN A 70 5.51 -7.91 -11.66
CA GLN A 70 6.65 -7.95 -12.56
C GLN A 70 7.97 -8.25 -11.83
N ASP A 71 8.00 -7.92 -10.54
CA ASP A 71 9.11 -8.26 -9.68
C ASP A 71 8.84 -9.62 -9.03
N PRO A 72 9.56 -10.69 -9.41
CA PRO A 72 9.41 -12.01 -8.79
C PRO A 72 9.79 -11.99 -7.30
N ASP A 73 10.39 -10.88 -6.82
CA ASP A 73 10.76 -10.70 -5.44
C ASP A 73 9.59 -10.36 -4.53
N ASN A 74 8.50 -9.88 -5.11
CA ASN A 74 7.31 -9.53 -4.38
C ASN A 74 6.46 -10.76 -4.05
N GLN A 75 6.21 -10.92 -2.76
CA GLN A 75 5.64 -12.11 -2.15
C GLN A 75 4.28 -11.93 -1.52
N GLN A 76 4.13 -10.75 -0.94
CA GLN A 76 3.10 -10.41 0.01
C GLN A 76 2.68 -8.99 -0.36
N PHE A 77 1.39 -8.81 -0.56
CA PHE A 77 0.83 -7.57 -1.06
C PHE A 77 -0.08 -6.99 0.00
N VAL A 78 0.33 -5.83 0.53
CA VAL A 78 -0.50 -5.04 1.44
C VAL A 78 -1.02 -3.85 0.66
N LEU A 79 -2.34 -3.74 0.56
CA LEU A 79 -3.01 -2.60 -0.04
C LEU A 79 -3.53 -1.66 1.04
N LEU A 80 -3.15 -0.39 0.94
CA LEU A 80 -3.42 0.65 1.93
C LEU A 80 -4.09 1.84 1.26
N SER A 81 -5.06 2.43 1.95
CA SER A 81 -5.63 3.74 1.57
C SER A 81 -4.79 4.90 2.13
N ASP A 82 -5.08 6.13 1.69
CA ASP A 82 -4.44 7.37 2.16
C ASP A 82 -4.65 7.65 3.67
N SER A 83 -5.71 7.08 4.25
CA SER A 83 -6.05 7.18 5.67
C SER A 83 -5.30 6.18 6.56
N CYS A 84 -4.68 5.14 5.99
CA CYS A 84 -4.06 4.07 6.77
C CYS A 84 -2.76 4.51 7.46
N ILE A 85 -2.55 4.00 8.68
CA ILE A 85 -1.35 4.21 9.48
C ILE A 85 -0.86 2.89 10.10
N PRO A 86 0.47 2.69 10.26
CA PRO A 86 0.98 1.52 10.94
C PRO A 86 0.77 1.63 12.46
N LEU A 87 0.28 0.55 13.08
CA LEU A 87 0.03 0.47 14.54
C LEU A 87 1.11 -0.30 15.32
N ARG A 88 2.01 -0.99 14.60
CA ARG A 88 3.13 -1.78 15.13
C ARG A 88 4.41 -1.40 14.39
N LYS A 89 5.56 -1.78 14.95
CA LYS A 89 6.88 -1.58 14.31
C LYS A 89 7.02 -2.45 13.05
N PHE A 90 7.88 -2.04 12.13
CA PHE A 90 8.13 -2.74 10.88
C PHE A 90 8.45 -4.22 11.09
N ASP A 91 9.44 -4.54 11.93
CA ASP A 91 9.85 -5.94 12.14
C ASP A 91 8.70 -6.83 12.63
N TYR A 92 7.83 -6.29 13.47
CA TYR A 92 6.66 -7.04 13.94
C TYR A 92 5.71 -7.34 12.77
N VAL A 93 5.36 -6.32 11.98
CA VAL A 93 4.46 -6.47 10.84
C VAL A 93 5.08 -7.38 9.78
N TYR A 94 6.34 -7.16 9.45
CA TYR A 94 7.08 -7.96 8.47
C TYR A 94 7.14 -9.42 8.88
N ASN A 95 7.58 -9.72 10.11
CA ASN A 95 7.68 -11.11 10.57
C ASN A 95 6.29 -11.76 10.62
N TYR A 96 5.27 -11.02 11.10
CA TYR A 96 3.90 -11.50 11.07
C TYR A 96 3.43 -11.87 9.65
N LEU A 97 3.66 -10.99 8.67
CA LEU A 97 3.28 -11.26 7.28
C LEU A 97 4.10 -12.37 6.62
N MET A 98 5.36 -12.56 7.01
CA MET A 98 6.23 -13.59 6.44
C MET A 98 6.04 -14.97 7.10
N ASP A 99 5.64 -15.01 8.37
CA ASP A 99 5.49 -16.27 9.12
C ASP A 99 4.03 -16.77 9.13
N THR A 100 3.06 -15.97 8.68
CA THR A 100 1.65 -16.38 8.59
C THR A 100 1.29 -16.90 7.19
N ASN A 101 0.49 -17.97 7.14
CA ASN A 101 -0.04 -18.53 5.89
C ASN A 101 -1.52 -18.18 5.68
N THR A 102 -1.95 -17.00 6.18
CA THR A 102 -3.36 -16.60 6.23
C THR A 102 -3.58 -15.31 5.45
N SER A 103 -4.68 -15.26 4.68
CA SER A 103 -5.18 -14.04 4.07
C SER A 103 -6.32 -13.38 4.86
N PHE A 104 -6.25 -12.05 5.02
CA PHE A 104 -7.11 -11.19 5.83
C PHE A 104 -7.68 -10.04 4.97
N ILE A 105 -8.88 -10.20 4.43
CA ILE A 105 -9.57 -9.09 3.78
C ILE A 105 -10.38 -8.37 4.85
N ASP A 106 -10.04 -7.11 5.17
CA ASP A 106 -10.75 -6.32 6.18
C ASP A 106 -11.27 -5.00 5.59
N CYS A 107 -12.58 -4.96 5.32
CA CYS A 107 -13.28 -3.83 4.75
C CYS A 107 -14.22 -3.26 5.82
N TYR A 108 -13.97 -2.03 6.27
CA TYR A 108 -14.82 -1.37 7.26
C TYR A 108 -15.26 0.00 6.73
N GLU A 109 -16.54 0.27 6.84
CA GLU A 109 -17.13 1.59 6.55
C GLU A 109 -17.25 2.37 7.87
N ASP A 110 -16.57 3.51 7.97
CA ASP A 110 -16.75 4.43 9.11
C ASP A 110 -18.01 5.30 8.88
N HIS A 111 -19.07 5.04 9.65
CA HIS A 111 -20.33 5.80 9.61
C HIS A 111 -20.40 6.97 10.62
N GLY A 112 -19.28 7.41 11.21
CA GLY A 112 -19.28 8.49 12.21
C GLY A 112 -19.67 9.88 11.68
N PRO A 113 -20.21 10.79 12.53
CA PRO A 113 -20.69 12.13 12.12
C PRO A 113 -19.56 13.12 11.70
N HIS A 114 -18.29 12.73 11.87
CA HIS A 114 -17.12 13.40 11.30
C HIS A 114 -16.35 12.51 10.31
N GLY A 115 -17.02 11.50 9.74
CA GLY A 115 -16.47 10.47 8.87
C GLY A 115 -15.88 11.06 7.60
N SER A 116 -14.61 11.43 7.66
CA SER A 116 -13.77 11.41 6.46
C SER A 116 -13.50 9.94 6.21
N ALA A 117 -14.37 9.31 5.40
CA ALA A 117 -14.34 7.90 5.03
C ALA A 117 -12.91 7.41 4.84
N GLY A 118 -12.39 6.73 5.87
CA GLY A 118 -11.00 6.32 5.95
C GLY A 118 -10.94 4.88 6.40
N MET A 119 -11.17 3.95 5.47
CA MET A 119 -10.63 2.59 5.48
C MET A 119 -10.59 2.13 4.02
N ILE A 120 -9.64 1.28 3.59
CA ILE A 120 -9.72 -0.18 3.74
C ILE A 120 -8.31 -0.81 3.80
N MET A 121 -8.14 -1.87 4.62
CA MET A 121 -7.06 -2.86 4.48
C MET A 121 -7.53 -4.00 3.57
N LYS A 122 -7.09 -4.01 2.31
CA LYS A 122 -7.31 -5.18 1.45
C LYS A 122 -6.05 -6.05 1.42
N GLN A 123 -6.09 -7.22 2.05
CA GLN A 123 -5.16 -8.29 1.71
C GLN A 123 -5.67 -9.01 0.48
N VAL A 124 -5.04 -8.74 -0.67
CA VAL A 124 -5.15 -9.64 -1.82
C VAL A 124 -4.09 -10.70 -1.62
N GLY A 125 -4.51 -11.89 -1.15
CA GLY A 125 -3.60 -13.02 -0.98
C GLY A 125 -3.12 -13.53 -2.33
N MET A 126 -1.82 -13.41 -2.61
CA MET A 126 -1.10 -14.29 -3.53
C MET A 126 0.30 -14.54 -2.94
N TYR A 127 0.68 -15.81 -2.93
CA TYR A 127 1.69 -16.42 -2.06
C TYR A 127 3.14 -16.27 -2.57
N THR A 128 4.02 -15.82 -1.67
CA THR A 128 5.50 -15.96 -1.46
C THR A 128 6.52 -16.34 -2.56
N LYS A 129 7.64 -15.58 -2.62
CA LYS A 129 9.06 -15.96 -2.88
C LYS A 129 9.75 -16.62 -1.65
N SER A 130 10.95 -17.15 -1.76
CA SER A 130 11.66 -17.79 -0.63
C SER A 130 12.49 -16.79 0.19
N ARG A 131 12.73 -17.12 1.46
CA ARG A 131 13.94 -16.66 2.17
C ARG A 131 15.15 -17.03 1.28
N SER A 132 16.01 -16.07 0.95
CA SER A 132 17.35 -16.36 0.45
C SER A 132 18.24 -16.77 1.61
#